data_AF-A0A1F5APD3-F1
#
_entry.id   AF-A0A1F5APD3-F1
#
_cell.length_a   1.000
_cell.length_b   1.000
_cell.length_c   1.000
_cell.angle_alpha   90.00
_cell.angle_beta   90.00
_cell.angle_gamma   90.00
#
_symmetry.space_group_name_H-M   'P 1'
#
loop_
_entity.id
_entity.type
_entity.pdbx_description
1 polymer ?
#
loop_
_entity_poly.entity_id
_entity_poly.type
_entity_poly.pdbx_seq_one_letter_code
_entity_poly.pdbx_strand_id
1 'polypeptide(L)'
;MKKTFRRRFFVGLAVLAVCAMFLAAQTPPKKFRVGAYDSRAVAVSYARSAMFAPYMQEFKAKYEKAKAEKDEKTIKECEAEGPAMQEILHQQGFSIASVADILEKVKADLAKVAQQAGVDMIVSKWEVVQQGPAVEIVDVTADLVKLFKPDGTTLKILDEMSKQPPIPLLTLMMMPEK
;
A
#
# COMPACT_ATOMS: atom_id res chain seq x y z
N MET A 1 -10.89 66.97 22.45
CA MET A 1 -11.35 65.73 21.77
C MET A 1 -10.31 65.05 20.85
N LYS A 2 -9.23 65.71 20.39
CA LYS A 2 -8.26 65.12 19.42
C LYS A 2 -7.23 64.13 20.02
N LYS A 3 -6.86 64.25 21.30
CA LYS A 3 -5.82 63.39 21.96
C LYS A 3 -6.29 61.96 22.23
N THR A 4 -7.55 61.76 22.58
CA THR A 4 -8.14 60.45 22.91
C THR A 4 -8.35 59.57 21.68
N PHE A 5 -8.69 60.16 20.53
CA PHE A 5 -8.83 59.44 19.26
C PHE A 5 -7.50 58.91 18.74
N ARG A 6 -6.43 59.74 18.79
CA ARG A 6 -5.07 59.35 18.38
C ARG A 6 -4.52 58.20 19.23
N ARG A 7 -4.73 58.24 20.55
CA ARG A 7 -4.25 57.20 21.48
C ARG A 7 -4.96 55.85 21.29
N ARG A 8 -6.27 55.87 20.97
CA ARG A 8 -7.04 54.65 20.65
C ARG A 8 -6.64 54.05 19.30
N PHE A 9 -6.32 54.87 18.31
CA PHE A 9 -5.85 54.42 17.00
C PHE A 9 -4.47 53.74 17.07
N PHE A 10 -3.53 54.31 17.83
CA PHE A 10 -2.20 53.73 18.04
C PHE A 10 -2.23 52.41 18.84
N VAL A 11 -3.10 52.29 19.84
CA VAL A 11 -3.27 51.04 20.60
C VAL A 11 -3.89 49.94 19.74
N GLY A 12 -4.88 50.26 18.90
CA GLY A 12 -5.46 49.30 17.95
C GLY A 12 -4.46 48.80 16.90
N LEU A 13 -3.60 49.70 16.40
CA LEU A 13 -2.55 49.34 15.43
C LEU A 13 -1.47 48.43 16.06
N ALA A 14 -1.09 48.70 17.31
CA ALA A 14 -0.12 47.88 18.04
C ALA A 14 -0.68 46.48 18.35
N VAL A 15 -1.96 46.37 18.74
CA VAL A 15 -2.61 45.06 18.98
C VAL A 15 -2.73 44.25 17.68
N LEU A 16 -3.07 44.87 16.56
CA LEU A 16 -3.09 44.20 15.25
C LEU A 16 -1.71 43.71 14.82
N ALA A 17 -0.66 44.51 15.02
CA ALA A 17 0.72 44.11 14.72
C ALA A 17 1.20 42.95 15.61
N VAL A 18 0.85 42.97 16.90
CA VAL A 18 1.16 41.86 17.83
C VAL A 18 0.40 40.58 17.44
N CYS A 19 -0.89 40.66 17.08
CA CYS A 19 -1.65 39.50 16.61
C CYS A 19 -1.09 38.92 15.31
N ALA A 20 -0.68 39.76 14.36
CA ALA A 20 -0.06 39.30 13.12
C ALA A 20 1.29 38.59 13.36
N MET A 21 2.09 39.07 14.32
CA MET A 21 3.33 38.40 14.73
C MET A 21 3.06 37.05 15.41
N PHE A 22 2.03 36.95 16.26
CA PHE A 22 1.64 35.68 16.87
C PHE A 22 1.12 34.66 15.86
N LEU A 23 0.34 35.09 14.86
CA LEU A 23 -0.11 34.23 13.75
C LEU A 23 1.06 33.75 12.88
N ALA A 24 2.03 34.62 12.59
CA ALA A 24 3.22 34.27 11.81
C ALA A 24 4.23 33.40 12.59
N ALA A 25 4.23 33.48 13.92
CA ALA A 25 5.08 32.67 14.80
C ALA A 25 4.51 31.26 15.08
N GLN A 26 3.28 30.96 14.65
CA GLN A 26 2.76 29.61 14.72
C GLN A 26 3.52 28.74 13.71
N THR A 27 4.36 27.83 14.20
CA THR A 27 4.89 26.74 13.39
C THR A 27 3.70 25.98 12.79
N PRO A 28 3.64 25.80 11.45
CA PRO A 28 2.58 25.01 10.86
C PRO A 28 2.60 23.61 11.50
N PRO A 29 1.42 23.04 11.81
CA PRO A 29 1.36 21.72 12.43
C PRO A 29 2.11 20.74 11.55
N LYS A 30 3.02 19.96 12.16
CA LYS A 30 3.78 18.92 11.45
C LYS A 30 2.77 17.98 10.79
N LYS A 31 2.77 17.92 9.46
CA LYS A 31 1.92 17.00 8.71
C LYS A 31 2.46 15.59 8.89
N PHE A 32 1.57 14.67 9.21
CA PHE A 32 1.88 13.24 9.26
C PHE A 32 1.83 12.70 7.84
N ARG A 33 2.92 12.06 7.37
CA ARG A 33 3.03 11.64 5.97
C ARG A 33 2.83 10.14 5.86
N VAL A 34 1.88 9.71 5.04
CA VAL A 34 1.54 8.30 4.86
C VAL A 34 1.84 7.89 3.42
N GLY A 35 2.68 6.89 3.26
CA GLY A 35 2.90 6.21 1.98
C GLY A 35 1.68 5.35 1.65
N ALA A 36 0.97 5.66 0.58
CA ALA A 36 -0.11 4.83 0.07
C ALA A 36 0.38 4.02 -1.14
N TYR A 37 -0.03 2.76 -1.23
CA TYR A 37 0.32 1.89 -2.37
C TYR A 37 -0.90 1.14 -2.92
N ASP A 38 -0.86 0.80 -4.21
CA ASP A 38 -1.83 -0.16 -4.80
C ASP A 38 -1.42 -1.60 -4.44
N SER A 39 -2.21 -2.28 -3.61
CA SER A 39 -1.92 -3.66 -3.17
C SER A 39 -1.85 -4.66 -4.35
N ARG A 40 -2.67 -4.46 -5.38
CA ARG A 40 -2.66 -5.30 -6.58
C ARG A 40 -1.33 -5.23 -7.31
N ALA A 41 -0.71 -4.06 -7.33
CA ALA A 41 0.59 -3.87 -7.97
C ALA A 41 1.70 -4.65 -7.26
N VAL A 42 1.66 -4.69 -5.93
CA VAL A 42 2.55 -5.53 -5.13
C VAL A 42 2.30 -7.02 -5.40
N ALA A 43 1.03 -7.46 -5.38
CA ALA A 43 0.65 -8.85 -5.60
C ALA A 43 1.10 -9.38 -6.97
N VAL A 44 0.77 -8.64 -8.05
CA VAL A 44 1.13 -9.01 -9.42
C VAL A 44 2.65 -8.99 -9.62
N SER A 45 3.35 -8.01 -9.03
CA SER A 45 4.81 -7.95 -9.13
C SER A 45 5.47 -9.12 -8.41
N TYR A 46 5.00 -9.48 -7.22
CA TYR A 46 5.48 -10.63 -6.47
C TYR A 46 5.25 -11.95 -7.23
N ALA A 47 4.02 -12.20 -7.68
CA ALA A 47 3.65 -13.43 -8.39
C ALA A 47 4.45 -13.63 -9.69
N ARG A 48 4.94 -12.54 -10.31
CA ARG A 48 5.76 -12.56 -11.52
C ARG A 48 7.27 -12.44 -11.26
N SER A 49 7.68 -12.38 -9.99
CA SER A 49 9.08 -12.20 -9.60
C SER A 49 9.81 -13.54 -9.43
N ALA A 50 11.15 -13.46 -9.42
CA ALA A 50 12.00 -14.58 -9.02
C ALA A 50 11.80 -14.99 -7.55
N MET A 51 11.15 -14.18 -6.72
CA MET A 51 10.87 -14.50 -5.31
C MET A 51 9.74 -15.51 -5.15
N PHE A 52 8.79 -15.53 -6.09
CA PHE A 52 7.68 -16.50 -6.08
C PHE A 52 8.04 -17.83 -6.72
N ALA A 53 9.01 -17.84 -7.64
CA ALA A 53 9.41 -19.04 -8.37
C ALA A 53 9.83 -20.23 -7.48
N PRO A 54 10.61 -20.06 -6.39
CA PRO A 54 10.95 -21.16 -5.48
C PRO A 54 9.74 -21.83 -4.86
N TYR A 55 8.74 -21.05 -4.41
CA TYR A 55 7.51 -21.59 -3.85
C TYR A 55 6.80 -22.52 -4.85
N MET A 56 6.66 -22.08 -6.10
CA MET A 56 6.04 -22.90 -7.15
C MET A 56 6.83 -24.16 -7.50
N GLN A 57 8.17 -24.06 -7.50
CA GLN A 57 9.04 -25.20 -7.74
C GLN A 57 8.96 -26.23 -6.62
N GLU A 58 9.00 -25.79 -5.36
CA GLU A 58 8.87 -26.62 -4.17
C GLU A 58 7.50 -27.30 -4.11
N PHE A 59 6.42 -26.54 -4.35
CA PHE A 59 5.06 -27.08 -4.39
C PHE A 59 4.91 -28.17 -5.46
N LYS A 60 5.39 -27.91 -6.68
CA LYS A 60 5.35 -28.89 -7.77
C LYS A 60 6.17 -30.14 -7.42
N ALA A 61 7.38 -29.97 -6.90
CA ALA A 61 8.24 -31.09 -6.52
C ALA A 61 7.60 -31.94 -5.40
N LYS A 62 7.01 -31.30 -4.38
CA LYS A 62 6.26 -31.96 -3.30
C LYS A 62 5.13 -32.81 -3.88
N TYR A 63 4.32 -32.26 -4.79
CA TYR A 63 3.17 -32.96 -5.34
C TYR A 63 3.57 -34.12 -6.26
N GLU A 64 4.53 -33.93 -7.16
CA GLU A 64 5.01 -35.00 -8.05
C GLU A 64 5.68 -36.14 -7.28
N LYS A 65 6.46 -35.83 -6.24
CA LYS A 65 7.03 -36.85 -5.34
C LYS A 65 5.93 -37.64 -4.63
N ALA A 66 4.93 -36.95 -4.08
CA ALA A 66 3.80 -37.60 -3.41
C ALA A 66 3.03 -38.54 -4.36
N LYS A 67 2.84 -38.16 -5.62
CA LYS A 67 2.25 -39.03 -6.65
C LYS A 67 3.11 -40.26 -6.95
N ALA A 68 4.42 -40.09 -7.10
CA ALA A 68 5.34 -41.19 -7.37
C ALA A 68 5.39 -42.20 -6.23
N GLU A 69 5.34 -41.72 -4.98
CA GLU A 69 5.36 -42.54 -3.77
C GLU A 69 3.96 -43.02 -3.33
N LYS A 70 2.89 -42.59 -4.02
CA LYS A 70 1.48 -42.83 -3.66
C LYS A 70 1.17 -42.40 -2.22
N ASP A 71 1.77 -41.30 -1.76
CA ASP A 71 1.47 -40.71 -0.46
C ASP A 71 0.13 -39.96 -0.52
N GLU A 72 -0.96 -40.68 -0.28
CA GLU A 72 -2.32 -40.13 -0.34
C GLU A 72 -2.55 -38.94 0.59
N LYS A 73 -1.83 -38.87 1.72
CA LYS A 73 -1.97 -37.75 2.67
C LYS A 73 -1.42 -36.48 2.03
N THR A 74 -0.18 -36.54 1.53
CA THR A 74 0.47 -35.38 0.92
C THR A 74 -0.22 -34.97 -0.39
N ILE A 75 -0.74 -35.92 -1.17
CA ILE A 75 -1.55 -35.64 -2.37
C ILE A 75 -2.77 -34.79 -2.00
N LYS A 76 -3.56 -35.20 -1.00
CA LYS A 76 -4.76 -34.47 -0.56
C LYS A 76 -4.43 -33.08 -0.02
N GLU A 77 -3.32 -32.95 0.72
CA GLU A 77 -2.85 -31.64 1.21
C GLU A 77 -2.53 -30.69 0.03
N CYS A 78 -1.80 -31.16 -0.98
CA CYS A 78 -1.50 -30.37 -2.17
C CYS A 78 -2.75 -30.01 -2.99
N GLU A 79 -3.71 -30.94 -3.11
CA GLU A 79 -4.98 -30.71 -3.81
C GLU A 79 -5.88 -29.69 -3.11
N ALA A 80 -5.71 -29.48 -1.81
CA ALA A 80 -6.34 -28.40 -1.07
C ALA A 80 -5.54 -27.08 -1.16
N GLU A 81 -4.21 -27.15 -1.00
CA GLU A 81 -3.31 -25.99 -0.95
C GLU A 81 -3.24 -25.24 -2.29
N GLY A 82 -3.17 -25.95 -3.42
CA GLY A 82 -3.04 -25.35 -4.75
C GLY A 82 -4.20 -24.40 -5.10
N PRO A 83 -5.46 -24.87 -5.09
CA PRO A 83 -6.62 -24.01 -5.34
C PRO A 83 -6.75 -22.86 -4.33
N ALA A 84 -6.50 -23.11 -3.05
CA ALA A 84 -6.55 -22.07 -2.02
C ALA A 84 -5.53 -20.95 -2.29
N MET A 85 -4.30 -21.30 -2.68
CA MET A 85 -3.29 -20.32 -3.04
C MET A 85 -3.67 -19.54 -4.31
N GLN A 86 -4.22 -20.22 -5.32
CA GLN A 86 -4.68 -19.55 -6.54
C GLN A 86 -5.79 -18.53 -6.22
N GLU A 87 -6.74 -18.90 -5.36
CA GLU A 87 -7.82 -18.02 -4.93
C GLU A 87 -7.28 -16.80 -4.16
N ILE A 88 -6.34 -16.99 -3.22
CA ILE A 88 -5.68 -15.88 -2.52
C ILE A 88 -4.99 -14.94 -3.50
N LEU A 89 -4.22 -15.47 -4.46
CA LEU A 89 -3.53 -14.65 -5.47
C LEU A 89 -4.51 -13.89 -6.37
N HIS A 90 -5.64 -14.49 -6.74
CA HIS A 90 -6.70 -13.79 -7.47
C HIS A 90 -7.31 -12.66 -6.64
N GLN A 91 -7.62 -12.91 -5.36
CA GLN A 91 -8.14 -11.88 -4.47
C GLN A 91 -7.13 -10.74 -4.24
N GLN A 92 -5.84 -11.04 -4.14
CA GLN A 92 -4.79 -10.04 -3.99
C GLN A 92 -4.54 -9.26 -5.30
N GLY A 93 -4.60 -9.93 -6.46
CA GLY A 93 -4.29 -9.35 -7.76
C GLY A 93 -5.45 -8.59 -8.42
N PHE A 94 -6.69 -9.04 -8.23
CA PHE A 94 -7.89 -8.43 -8.83
C PHE A 94 -8.71 -7.59 -7.86
N SER A 95 -8.51 -7.78 -6.55
CA SER A 95 -9.26 -7.10 -5.49
C SER A 95 -8.33 -6.41 -4.49
N ILE A 96 -8.76 -6.29 -3.23
CA ILE A 96 -8.11 -5.55 -2.16
C ILE A 96 -7.63 -6.46 -1.02
N ALA A 97 -7.55 -7.78 -1.25
CA ALA A 97 -7.07 -8.69 -0.22
C ALA A 97 -5.67 -8.30 0.26
N SER A 98 -5.41 -8.53 1.55
CA SER A 98 -4.16 -8.14 2.20
C SER A 98 -2.96 -8.77 1.50
N VAL A 99 -1.91 -7.97 1.32
CA VAL A 99 -0.59 -8.39 0.80
C VAL A 99 0.48 -8.35 1.90
N ALA A 100 0.08 -8.34 3.17
CA ALA A 100 1.01 -8.27 4.30
C ALA A 100 2.02 -9.43 4.32
N ASP A 101 1.59 -10.62 3.91
CA ASP A 101 2.44 -11.81 3.77
C ASP A 101 3.53 -11.65 2.70
N ILE A 102 3.20 -10.96 1.60
CA ILE A 102 4.14 -10.60 0.53
C ILE A 102 5.12 -9.53 1.03
N LEU A 103 4.58 -8.49 1.69
CA LEU A 103 5.37 -7.37 2.21
C LEU A 103 6.36 -7.80 3.31
N GLU A 104 6.02 -8.79 4.13
CA GLU A 104 6.93 -9.34 5.15
C GLU A 104 8.22 -9.90 4.53
N LYS A 105 8.17 -10.41 3.29
CA LYS A 105 9.35 -10.93 2.57
C LYS A 105 10.35 -9.83 2.20
N VAL A 106 9.90 -8.58 2.16
CA VAL A 106 10.71 -7.39 1.81
C VAL A 106 10.76 -6.37 2.95
N LYS A 107 10.42 -6.77 4.18
CA LYS A 107 10.28 -5.88 5.35
C LYS A 107 11.47 -4.96 5.58
N ALA A 108 12.69 -5.46 5.43
CA ALA A 108 13.90 -4.67 5.60
C ALA A 108 14.00 -3.52 4.58
N ASP A 109 13.52 -3.74 3.35
CA ASP A 109 13.50 -2.71 2.30
C ASP A 109 12.29 -1.79 2.41
N LEU A 110 11.18 -2.22 3.03
CA LEU A 110 10.04 -1.33 3.34
C LEU A 110 10.44 -0.17 4.24
N ALA A 111 11.27 -0.42 5.26
CA ALA A 111 11.80 0.63 6.12
C ALA A 111 12.62 1.67 5.32
N LYS A 112 13.39 1.20 4.32
CA LYS A 112 14.16 2.08 3.44
C LYS A 112 13.25 2.88 2.52
N VAL A 113 12.23 2.26 1.91
CA VAL A 113 11.24 2.95 1.09
C VAL A 113 10.54 4.04 1.90
N ALA A 114 10.12 3.73 3.14
CA ALA A 114 9.49 4.71 4.03
C ALA A 114 10.43 5.90 4.30
N GLN A 115 11.69 5.63 4.65
CA GLN A 115 12.69 6.66 4.89
C GLN A 115 12.96 7.52 3.65
N GLN A 116 13.12 6.89 2.47
CA GLN A 116 13.40 7.57 1.21
C GLN A 116 12.23 8.44 0.74
N ALA A 117 11.00 7.96 0.89
CA ALA A 117 9.79 8.73 0.60
C ALA A 117 9.50 9.80 1.68
N GLY A 118 10.15 9.71 2.84
CA GLY A 118 9.92 10.57 4.00
C GLY A 118 8.51 10.42 4.57
N VAL A 119 8.02 9.17 4.64
CA VAL A 119 6.72 8.81 5.20
C VAL A 119 6.89 8.10 6.55
N ASP A 120 5.94 8.31 7.44
CA ASP A 120 5.93 7.76 8.79
C ASP A 120 5.24 6.38 8.85
N MET A 121 4.41 6.06 7.85
CA MET A 121 3.68 4.79 7.74
C MET A 121 3.43 4.44 6.27
N ILE A 122 3.32 3.15 5.94
CA ILE A 122 2.92 2.66 4.62
C ILE A 122 1.63 1.85 4.74
N VAL A 123 0.61 2.17 3.93
CA VAL A 123 -0.72 1.51 3.95
C VAL A 123 -1.23 1.27 2.53
N SER A 124 -2.10 0.27 2.38
CA SER A 124 -2.82 0.08 1.11
C SER A 124 -3.74 1.28 0.88
N LYS A 125 -3.69 1.87 -0.32
CA LYS A 125 -4.56 3.00 -0.68
C LYS A 125 -6.05 2.64 -0.66
N TRP A 126 -6.35 1.34 -0.76
CA TRP A 126 -7.73 0.82 -0.74
C TRP A 126 -8.34 0.74 0.66
N GLU A 127 -7.51 0.84 1.71
CA GLU A 127 -7.94 0.81 3.12
C GLU A 127 -8.12 2.23 3.71
N VAL A 128 -7.81 3.27 2.93
CA VAL A 128 -7.93 4.67 3.37
C VAL A 128 -9.35 5.17 3.10
N VAL A 129 -10.23 5.04 4.11
CA VAL A 129 -11.63 5.49 4.02
C VAL A 129 -11.79 7.00 4.27
N GLN A 130 -10.94 7.59 5.11
CA GLN A 130 -10.99 9.00 5.48
C GLN A 130 -9.57 9.50 5.80
N GLN A 131 -9.28 10.76 5.45
CA GLN A 131 -8.05 11.44 5.86
C GLN A 131 -8.36 12.83 6.43
N GLY A 132 -7.68 13.19 7.51
CA GLY A 132 -7.75 14.54 8.08
C GLY A 132 -6.87 15.55 7.32
N PRO A 133 -7.07 16.86 7.52
CA PRO A 133 -6.28 17.90 6.85
C PRO A 133 -4.80 17.95 7.27
N ALA A 134 -4.44 17.27 8.35
CA ALA A 134 -3.07 17.15 8.84
C ALA A 134 -2.33 15.91 8.28
N VAL A 135 -2.98 15.08 7.46
CA VAL A 135 -2.38 13.90 6.84
C VAL A 135 -2.05 14.20 5.38
N GLU A 136 -0.82 13.91 4.99
CA GLU A 136 -0.37 13.96 3.60
C GLU A 136 -0.20 12.53 3.08
N ILE A 137 -0.85 12.22 1.95
CA ILE A 137 -0.67 10.94 1.26
C ILE A 137 0.41 11.08 0.19
N VAL A 138 1.37 10.17 0.20
CA VAL A 138 2.44 10.06 -0.79
C VAL A 138 2.27 8.72 -1.49
N ASP A 139 2.13 8.70 -2.82
CA ASP A 139 2.10 7.43 -3.56
C ASP A 139 3.50 6.80 -3.59
N VAL A 140 3.62 5.61 -3.00
CA VAL A 140 4.88 4.83 -2.96
C VAL A 140 4.78 3.53 -3.77
N THR A 141 3.73 3.37 -4.60
CA THR A 141 3.46 2.14 -5.35
C THR A 141 4.65 1.74 -6.21
N ALA A 142 5.22 2.68 -6.98
CA ALA A 142 6.35 2.39 -7.87
C ALA A 142 7.60 1.95 -7.09
N ASP A 143 7.83 2.49 -5.90
CA ASP A 143 8.99 2.15 -5.08
C ASP A 143 8.87 0.76 -4.46
N LEU A 144 7.66 0.37 -4.03
CA LEU A 144 7.38 -0.99 -3.57
C LEU A 144 7.46 -2.01 -4.71
N VAL A 145 6.93 -1.66 -5.89
CA VAL A 145 6.96 -2.52 -7.08
C VAL A 145 8.40 -2.84 -7.50
N LYS A 146 9.32 -1.86 -7.44
CA LYS A 146 10.74 -2.06 -7.78
C LYS A 146 11.43 -3.14 -6.93
N LEU A 147 10.98 -3.37 -5.70
CA LEU A 147 11.54 -4.40 -4.81
C LEU A 147 11.45 -5.81 -5.42
N PHE A 148 10.44 -6.04 -6.27
CA PHE A 148 10.19 -7.32 -6.94
C PHE A 148 10.83 -7.42 -8.33
N LYS A 149 11.54 -6.37 -8.78
CA LYS A 149 12.26 -6.31 -10.06
C LYS A 149 11.37 -6.70 -11.27
N PRO A 150 10.23 -6.01 -11.48
CA PRO A 150 9.34 -6.32 -12.60
C PRO A 150 10.03 -6.09 -13.94
N ASP A 151 9.70 -6.94 -14.91
CA ASP A 151 10.11 -6.76 -16.31
C ASP A 151 9.17 -5.80 -17.06
N GLY A 152 9.51 -5.46 -18.31
CA GLY A 152 8.70 -4.56 -19.12
C GLY A 152 7.27 -5.05 -19.36
N THR A 153 7.06 -6.37 -19.43
CA THR A 153 5.72 -6.96 -19.55
C THR A 153 4.90 -6.72 -18.29
N THR A 154 5.49 -6.95 -17.12
CA THR A 154 4.84 -6.73 -15.83
C THR A 154 4.51 -5.25 -15.65
N LEU A 155 5.43 -4.33 -16.00
CA LEU A 155 5.15 -2.89 -15.93
C LEU A 155 3.98 -2.46 -16.82
N LYS A 156 3.81 -3.06 -18.02
CA LYS A 156 2.63 -2.81 -18.87
C LYS A 156 1.34 -3.29 -18.22
N ILE A 157 1.34 -4.48 -17.61
CA ILE A 157 0.17 -5.00 -16.88
C ILE A 157 -0.18 -4.05 -15.73
N LEU A 158 0.81 -3.56 -14.99
CA LEU A 158 0.59 -2.61 -13.89
C LEU A 158 0.02 -1.27 -14.38
N ASP A 159 0.50 -0.76 -15.51
CA ASP A 159 -0.03 0.46 -16.14
C ASP A 159 -1.51 0.28 -16.52
N GLU A 160 -1.87 -0.81 -17.18
CA GLU A 160 -3.26 -1.10 -17.55
C GLU A 160 -4.16 -1.31 -16.32
N MET A 161 -3.67 -2.05 -15.33
CA MET A 161 -4.38 -2.30 -14.08
C MET A 161 -4.64 -1.02 -13.28
N SER A 162 -3.72 -0.05 -13.32
CA SER A 162 -3.88 1.23 -12.62
C SER A 162 -5.07 2.05 -13.13
N LYS A 163 -5.52 1.80 -14.36
CA LYS A 163 -6.64 2.49 -15.02
C LYS A 163 -7.99 1.94 -14.61
N GLN A 164 -8.04 0.83 -13.87
CA GLN A 164 -9.27 0.19 -13.45
C GLN A 164 -9.35 0.05 -11.93
N PRO A 165 -10.54 0.28 -11.33
CA PRO A 165 -10.73 0.01 -9.92
C PRO A 165 -10.61 -1.50 -9.63
N PRO A 166 -10.24 -1.89 -8.39
CA PRO A 166 -10.30 -3.28 -7.96
C PRO A 166 -11.75 -3.79 -8.01
N ILE A 167 -11.91 -5.10 -8.23
CA ILE A 167 -13.18 -5.77 -7.98
C ILE A 167 -13.43 -5.68 -6.47
N PRO A 168 -14.62 -5.28 -5.99
CA PRO A 168 -14.89 -5.27 -4.54
C PRO A 168 -14.69 -6.67 -3.94
N LEU A 169 -13.98 -6.77 -2.81
CA LEU A 169 -13.55 -8.07 -2.24
C LEU A 169 -14.73 -8.99 -1.94
N LEU A 170 -15.74 -8.47 -1.25
CA LEU A 170 -16.93 -9.25 -0.93
C LEU A 170 -17.69 -9.69 -2.19
N THR A 171 -17.67 -8.88 -3.25
CA THR A 171 -18.26 -9.27 -4.54
C THR A 171 -17.48 -10.41 -5.17
N LEU A 172 -16.14 -10.34 -5.18
CA LEU A 172 -15.28 -11.38 -5.74
C LEU A 172 -15.47 -12.71 -5.00
N MET A 173 -15.50 -12.69 -3.66
CA MET A 173 -15.69 -13.89 -2.83
C MET A 173 -17.07 -14.55 -3.00
N MET A 174 -18.06 -13.82 -3.51
CA MET A 174 -19.41 -14.34 -3.78
C MET A 174 -19.62 -14.75 -5.24
N MET A 175 -18.62 -14.54 -6.12
CA MET A 175 -18.73 -15.01 -7.49
C MET A 175 -18.63 -16.54 -7.53
N PRO A 176 -19.45 -17.23 -8.33
CA PRO A 176 -19.28 -18.65 -8.54
C PRO A 176 -17.92 -18.91 -9.21
N GLU A 177 -17.20 -19.93 -8.72
CA GLU A 177 -16.02 -20.43 -9.42
C GLU A 177 -16.41 -20.82 -10.86
N LYS A 178 -15.60 -20.40 -11.84
CA LYS A 178 -15.82 -20.72 -13.26
C LYS A 178 -15.12 -22.00 -13.65
#